data_AF-A0A7R7XI75-F1
#
_entry.id   AF-A0A7R7XI75-F1
#
_cell.length_a   1.000
_cell.length_b   1.000
_cell.length_c   1.000
_cell.angle_alpha   90.00
_cell.angle_beta   90.00
_cell.angle_gamma   90.00
#
_symmetry.space_group_name_H-M   'P 1'
#
loop_
_entity.id
_entity.type
_entity.pdbx_description
1 polymer ?
#
loop_
_entity_poly.entity_id
_entity_poly.type
_entity_poly.pdbx_seq_one_letter_code
_entity_poly.pdbx_strand_id
1 'polypeptide(L)'
;MYSQSDPYNTLYCTPSHYSTSLHSKRHPMPTHLIIVCCHAIYLGGPNKGRDEGEWLIEPFQRGETPTFTEHVKAGIRLLAEDADGLLVFSGGATKRPATEVTEGDSYLNLTKDNEFFGYASRIDPSSVTAETHAADSYQNVLFSILHFRLHTGVYPQRVTVVTHEFKRKRFMECHFPAVGLGEQGRGSVVGINPPEEVTPLKELVEGEERRGIGLWREDKYGVGDELKGKRTKRGWAYGMEKGLWVGVGLEAVVEDLVCWDGGECFPWIMGLPWCEK
;
A
#
# COMPACT_ATOMS: atom_id res chain seq x y z
N MET A 1 3.81 -83.13 -20.42
CA MET A 1 5.27 -82.97 -20.54
C MET A 1 5.55 -81.61 -21.13
N TYR A 2 6.52 -80.94 -20.53
CA TYR A 2 6.95 -79.56 -20.74
C TYR A 2 7.50 -79.24 -22.14
N SER A 3 7.65 -77.93 -22.37
CA SER A 3 8.64 -77.26 -23.23
C SER A 3 8.13 -76.92 -24.63
N GLN A 4 8.19 -75.69 -25.17
CA GLN A 4 8.91 -74.45 -24.82
C GLN A 4 8.37 -73.34 -25.76
N SER A 5 8.26 -72.08 -25.31
CA SER A 5 8.61 -70.89 -26.11
C SER A 5 8.37 -69.61 -25.31
N ASP A 6 9.44 -68.84 -25.15
CA ASP A 6 9.48 -67.50 -24.55
C ASP A 6 9.11 -66.39 -25.57
N PRO A 7 8.79 -65.18 -25.09
CA PRO A 7 8.00 -64.18 -25.81
C PRO A 7 8.85 -63.05 -26.42
N TYR A 8 8.45 -62.58 -27.61
CA TYR A 8 8.69 -61.21 -28.05
C TYR A 8 7.45 -60.74 -28.82
N ASN A 9 6.60 -59.94 -28.18
CA ASN A 9 5.61 -59.14 -28.91
C ASN A 9 5.62 -57.72 -28.34
N THR A 10 6.32 -56.85 -29.05
CA THR A 10 6.44 -55.42 -28.77
C THR A 10 5.17 -54.72 -29.25
N LEU A 11 4.23 -54.46 -28.33
CA LEU A 11 3.07 -53.62 -28.61
C LEU A 11 3.45 -52.15 -28.39
N TYR A 12 3.39 -51.40 -29.48
CA TYR A 12 3.53 -49.95 -29.53
C TYR A 12 2.48 -49.27 -28.65
N CYS A 13 2.95 -48.55 -27.63
CA CYS A 13 2.12 -47.69 -26.80
C CYS A 13 1.94 -46.33 -27.51
N THR A 14 0.73 -46.03 -27.97
CA THR A 14 0.37 -44.72 -28.49
C THR A 14 0.16 -43.73 -27.33
N PRO A 15 0.86 -42.59 -27.26
CA PRO A 15 0.60 -41.59 -26.25
C PRO A 15 -0.71 -40.87 -26.56
N SER A 16 -1.66 -40.94 -25.63
CA SER A 16 -2.87 -40.11 -25.66
C SER A 16 -2.47 -38.63 -25.51
N HIS A 17 -2.75 -37.83 -26.53
CA HIS A 17 -2.61 -36.39 -26.50
C HIS A 17 -3.71 -35.76 -25.62
N TYR A 18 -3.48 -35.67 -24.32
CA TYR A 18 -4.17 -34.69 -23.49
C TYR A 18 -3.42 -33.36 -23.60
N SER A 19 -3.82 -32.54 -24.56
CA SER A 19 -3.48 -31.12 -24.59
C SER A 19 -4.31 -30.42 -23.52
N THR A 20 -3.80 -30.34 -22.29
CA THR A 20 -4.30 -29.39 -21.30
C THR A 20 -3.76 -28.01 -21.66
N SER A 21 -4.41 -27.38 -22.63
CA SER A 21 -4.30 -25.94 -22.83
C SER A 21 -5.01 -25.24 -21.67
N LEU A 22 -4.34 -25.16 -20.52
CA LEU A 22 -4.60 -24.14 -19.53
C LEU A 22 -4.17 -22.82 -20.16
N HIS A 23 -5.07 -22.23 -20.95
CA HIS A 23 -5.06 -20.78 -21.14
C HIS A 23 -5.28 -20.17 -19.76
N SER A 24 -4.20 -20.02 -18.99
CA SER A 24 -4.15 -19.02 -17.93
C SER A 24 -4.56 -17.74 -18.62
N LYS A 25 -5.77 -17.24 -18.31
CA LYS A 25 -6.17 -15.91 -18.73
C LYS A 25 -5.08 -15.00 -18.20
N ARG A 26 -4.20 -14.52 -19.08
CA ARG A 26 -3.26 -13.46 -18.72
C ARG A 26 -4.14 -12.30 -18.33
N HIS A 27 -4.34 -12.13 -17.03
CA HIS A 27 -4.89 -10.88 -16.52
C HIS A 27 -3.95 -9.78 -17.01
N PRO A 28 -4.48 -8.69 -17.57
CA PRO A 28 -3.65 -7.55 -17.93
C PRO A 28 -2.82 -7.15 -16.70
N MET A 29 -1.56 -6.82 -16.91
CA MET A 29 -0.72 -6.41 -15.79
C MET A 29 -1.32 -5.14 -15.17
N PRO A 30 -1.43 -5.06 -13.83
CA PRO A 30 -1.97 -3.87 -13.18
C PRO A 30 -1.22 -2.62 -13.63
N THR A 31 -1.94 -1.52 -13.82
CA THR A 31 -1.37 -0.21 -14.16
C THR A 31 -1.80 0.89 -13.18
N HIS A 32 -2.77 0.61 -12.32
CA HIS A 32 -3.27 1.55 -11.31
C HIS A 32 -2.92 1.05 -9.90
N LEU A 33 -2.19 1.87 -9.16
CA LEU A 33 -1.95 1.65 -7.74
C LEU A 33 -3.01 2.37 -6.90
N ILE A 34 -3.78 1.62 -6.12
CA ILE A 34 -4.71 2.14 -5.12
C ILE A 34 -4.05 1.97 -3.76
N ILE A 35 -3.86 3.05 -3.01
CA ILE A 35 -3.22 3.04 -1.70
C ILE A 35 -4.27 3.37 -0.65
N VAL A 36 -4.46 2.53 0.34
CA VAL A 36 -5.15 2.91 1.58
C VAL A 36 -4.07 3.21 2.61
N CYS A 37 -3.91 4.49 2.97
CA CYS A 37 -3.00 4.87 4.05
C CYS A 37 -3.59 4.42 5.37
N CYS A 38 -2.89 3.57 6.11
CA CYS A 38 -3.34 3.14 7.42
C CYS A 38 -3.06 4.22 8.48
N HIS A 39 -3.88 4.21 9.55
CA HIS A 39 -3.73 5.11 10.70
C HIS A 39 -3.88 4.40 12.05
N ALA A 40 -4.24 3.11 12.04
CA ALA A 40 -4.56 2.30 13.21
C ALA A 40 -4.19 0.84 12.96
N ILE A 41 -4.22 0.01 14.01
CA ILE A 41 -3.99 -1.44 13.87
C ILE A 41 -5.26 -2.17 14.30
N TYR A 42 -5.86 -2.92 13.39
CA TYR A 42 -6.92 -3.88 13.73
C TYR A 42 -6.29 -5.16 14.32
N LEU A 43 -6.68 -5.50 15.54
CA LEU A 43 -6.12 -6.61 16.31
C LEU A 43 -6.82 -7.95 16.03
N GLY A 44 -7.92 -7.95 15.27
CA GLY A 44 -8.80 -9.11 15.14
C GLY A 44 -9.89 -9.12 16.22
N GLY A 45 -10.98 -9.81 15.94
CA GLY A 45 -12.01 -10.08 16.94
C GLY A 45 -13.34 -10.53 16.36
N PRO A 46 -14.27 -11.01 17.21
CA PRO A 46 -15.54 -11.58 16.76
C PRO A 46 -16.47 -10.55 16.09
N ASN A 47 -16.28 -9.25 16.35
CA ASN A 47 -17.07 -8.17 15.78
C ASN A 47 -16.50 -7.65 14.46
N LYS A 48 -15.38 -8.22 13.98
CA LYS A 48 -14.78 -7.95 12.67
C LYS A 48 -14.48 -6.46 12.44
N GLY A 49 -13.98 -5.79 13.47
CA GLY A 49 -13.59 -4.38 13.48
C GLY A 49 -14.72 -3.41 13.84
N ARG A 50 -15.92 -3.89 14.19
CA ARG A 50 -17.02 -3.02 14.64
C ARG A 50 -16.88 -2.56 16.09
N ASP A 51 -16.16 -3.32 16.90
CA ASP A 51 -15.86 -2.96 18.28
C ASP A 51 -14.53 -2.20 18.33
N GLU A 52 -14.50 -1.00 18.92
CA GLU A 52 -13.28 -0.21 19.10
C GLU A 52 -12.22 -0.95 19.92
N GLY A 53 -12.63 -1.87 20.81
CA GLY A 53 -11.71 -2.74 21.56
C GLY A 53 -10.90 -3.70 20.68
N GLU A 54 -11.30 -3.91 19.42
CA GLU A 54 -10.57 -4.70 18.43
C GLU A 54 -9.52 -3.87 17.68
N TRP A 55 -9.30 -2.61 18.08
CA TRP A 55 -8.34 -1.70 17.46
C TRP A 55 -7.33 -1.16 18.47
N LEU A 56 -6.08 -1.12 18.05
CA LEU A 56 -5.03 -0.35 18.71
C LEU A 56 -4.92 1.03 18.05
N ILE A 57 -5.39 2.03 18.77
CA ILE A 57 -5.50 3.44 18.36
C ILE A 57 -4.78 4.38 19.32
N GLU A 58 -4.42 5.56 18.85
CA GLU A 58 -3.95 6.64 19.69
C GLU A 58 -5.12 7.29 20.46
N PRO A 59 -4.88 7.93 21.62
CA PRO A 59 -5.95 8.52 22.42
C PRO A 59 -6.84 9.54 21.69
N PHE A 60 -6.26 10.28 20.72
CA PHE A 60 -6.99 11.27 19.93
C PHE A 60 -7.84 10.66 18.80
N GLN A 61 -7.69 9.37 18.52
CA GLN A 61 -8.43 8.66 17.47
C GLN A 61 -9.69 7.95 18.00
N ARG A 62 -10.05 8.18 19.27
CA ARG A 62 -11.23 7.59 19.89
C ARG A 62 -12.48 7.94 19.08
N GLY A 63 -13.27 6.92 18.73
CA GLY A 63 -14.46 7.01 17.90
C GLY A 63 -14.19 6.98 16.40
N GLU A 64 -12.93 7.03 15.94
CA GLU A 64 -12.59 7.08 14.51
C GLU A 64 -12.52 5.69 13.84
N THR A 65 -12.60 4.57 14.58
CA THR A 65 -12.47 3.21 14.01
C THR A 65 -13.46 2.89 12.88
N PRO A 66 -14.72 3.40 12.85
CA PRO A 66 -15.58 3.25 11.69
C PRO A 66 -15.04 3.96 10.44
N THR A 67 -14.37 5.10 10.60
CA THR A 67 -13.73 5.84 9.50
C THR A 67 -12.60 5.03 8.87
N PHE A 68 -11.77 4.38 9.68
CA PHE A 68 -10.71 3.48 9.17
C PHE A 68 -11.31 2.30 8.39
N THR A 69 -12.43 1.76 8.86
CA THR A 69 -13.17 0.72 8.12
C THR A 69 -13.73 1.26 6.79
N GLU A 70 -14.24 2.49 6.75
CA GLU A 70 -14.69 3.12 5.50
C GLU A 70 -13.52 3.41 4.53
N HIS A 71 -12.31 3.70 5.02
CA HIS A 71 -11.12 3.78 4.16
C HIS A 71 -10.84 2.43 3.48
N VAL A 72 -10.85 1.34 4.25
CA VAL A 72 -10.68 -0.01 3.71
C VAL A 72 -11.76 -0.33 2.67
N LYS A 73 -13.03 -0.09 2.99
CA LYS A 73 -14.14 -0.32 2.05
C LYS A 73 -14.01 0.53 0.80
N ALA A 74 -13.58 1.79 0.88
CA ALA A 74 -13.38 2.63 -0.28
C ALA A 74 -12.28 2.09 -1.20
N GLY A 75 -11.15 1.64 -0.66
CA GLY A 75 -10.10 0.97 -1.44
C GLY A 75 -10.60 -0.30 -2.14
N ILE A 76 -11.37 -1.11 -1.43
CA ILE A 76 -11.97 -2.36 -1.95
C ILE A 76 -12.99 -2.07 -3.06
N ARG A 77 -13.84 -1.05 -2.90
CA ARG A 77 -14.79 -0.62 -3.95
C ARG A 77 -14.06 -0.15 -5.20
N LEU A 78 -13.03 0.69 -5.04
CA LEU A 78 -12.21 1.16 -6.17
C LEU A 78 -11.59 -0.02 -6.93
N LEU A 79 -11.03 -1.01 -6.22
CA LEU A 79 -10.46 -2.20 -6.86
C LEU A 79 -11.53 -3.04 -7.56
N ALA A 80 -12.70 -3.24 -6.95
CA ALA A 80 -13.78 -4.02 -7.55
C ALA A 80 -14.36 -3.41 -8.84
N GLU A 81 -14.12 -2.11 -9.06
CA GLU A 81 -14.53 -1.35 -10.25
C GLU A 81 -13.39 -1.14 -11.27
N ASP A 82 -12.17 -1.60 -10.96
CA ASP A 82 -10.98 -1.39 -11.79
C ASP A 82 -10.19 -2.69 -11.99
N ALA A 83 -10.33 -3.29 -13.17
CA ALA A 83 -9.65 -4.53 -13.54
C ALA A 83 -8.12 -4.38 -13.65
N ASP A 84 -7.59 -3.16 -13.74
CA ASP A 84 -6.15 -2.86 -13.81
C ASP A 84 -5.57 -2.41 -12.47
N GLY A 85 -6.34 -2.54 -11.38
CA GLY A 85 -5.99 -2.09 -10.04
C GLY A 85 -5.13 -3.09 -9.24
N LEU A 86 -4.21 -2.55 -8.45
CA LEU A 86 -3.60 -3.22 -7.30
C LEU A 86 -3.89 -2.38 -6.05
N LEU A 87 -4.55 -2.97 -5.05
CA LEU A 87 -4.80 -2.32 -3.76
C LEU A 87 -3.68 -2.66 -2.79
N VAL A 88 -3.05 -1.62 -2.23
CA VAL A 88 -2.02 -1.71 -1.20
C VAL A 88 -2.51 -1.03 0.08
N PHE A 89 -2.60 -1.78 1.17
CA PHE A 89 -2.69 -1.21 2.51
C PHE A 89 -1.30 -0.84 3.00
N SER A 90 -1.03 0.43 3.24
CA SER A 90 0.33 0.92 3.53
C SER A 90 0.43 1.44 4.96
N GLY A 91 1.42 0.92 5.69
CA GLY A 91 1.75 1.33 7.04
C GLY A 91 2.53 0.26 7.81
N GLY A 92 3.60 0.65 8.48
CA GLY A 92 4.50 -0.26 9.19
C GLY A 92 4.11 -0.59 10.63
N ALA A 93 5.04 -1.22 11.36
CA ALA A 93 4.89 -1.58 12.78
C ALA A 93 5.05 -0.34 13.71
N THR A 94 4.15 0.63 13.60
CA THR A 94 4.27 1.95 14.25
C THR A 94 3.97 1.98 15.74
N LYS A 95 3.39 0.90 16.29
CA LYS A 95 2.92 0.81 17.69
C LYS A 95 3.69 -0.20 18.55
N ARG A 96 4.95 -0.47 18.22
CA ARG A 96 5.83 -1.27 19.10
C ARG A 96 6.03 -0.58 20.46
N PRO A 97 6.13 -1.34 21.57
CA PRO A 97 6.12 -2.81 21.66
C PRO A 97 4.72 -3.42 21.85
N ALA A 98 3.62 -2.66 21.70
CA ALA A 98 2.28 -3.17 21.99
C ALA A 98 1.86 -4.30 21.03
N THR A 99 2.37 -4.29 19.79
CA THR A 99 2.18 -5.37 18.82
C THR A 99 3.27 -5.35 17.75
N GLU A 100 3.53 -6.52 17.16
CA GLU A 100 4.39 -6.68 15.98
C GLU A 100 3.59 -6.61 14.67
N VAL A 101 2.25 -6.64 14.73
CA VAL A 101 1.39 -6.50 13.57
C VAL A 101 1.56 -5.10 12.98
N THR A 102 1.82 -5.04 11.67
CA THR A 102 1.93 -3.76 10.96
C THR A 102 0.55 -3.18 10.67
N GLU A 103 0.45 -1.86 10.50
CA GLU A 103 -0.82 -1.24 10.12
C GLU A 103 -1.34 -1.80 8.78
N GLY A 104 -0.47 -2.02 7.79
CA GLY A 104 -0.81 -2.61 6.49
C GLY A 104 -1.37 -4.03 6.61
N ASP A 105 -0.67 -4.92 7.33
CA ASP A 105 -1.16 -6.29 7.58
C ASP A 105 -2.51 -6.30 8.30
N SER A 106 -2.69 -5.38 9.25
CA SER A 106 -3.92 -5.30 10.02
C SER A 106 -5.15 -4.95 9.17
N TYR A 107 -5.00 -4.06 8.18
CA TYR A 107 -6.10 -3.68 7.28
C TYR A 107 -6.37 -4.78 6.24
N LEU A 108 -5.32 -5.50 5.82
CA LEU A 108 -5.48 -6.71 5.01
C LEU A 108 -6.25 -7.80 5.78
N ASN A 109 -5.96 -7.99 7.07
CA ASN A 109 -6.68 -8.92 7.94
C ASN A 109 -8.14 -8.49 8.11
N LEU A 110 -8.40 -7.21 8.36
CA LEU A 110 -9.77 -6.68 8.46
C LEU A 110 -10.58 -6.97 7.18
N THR A 111 -9.96 -6.81 6.02
CA THR A 111 -10.57 -7.11 4.72
C THR A 111 -10.96 -8.58 4.60
N LYS A 112 -10.05 -9.49 5.00
CA LYS A 112 -10.29 -10.95 4.97
C LYS A 112 -11.38 -11.36 5.95
N ASP A 113 -11.34 -10.87 7.18
CA ASP A 113 -12.33 -11.17 8.22
C ASP A 113 -13.75 -10.74 7.81
N ASN A 114 -13.85 -9.67 7.01
CA ASN A 114 -15.10 -9.15 6.47
C ASN A 114 -15.43 -9.64 5.06
N GLU A 115 -14.75 -10.67 4.55
CA GLU A 115 -15.01 -11.27 3.22
C GLU A 115 -15.08 -10.21 2.10
N PHE A 116 -14.10 -9.28 2.10
CA PHE A 116 -14.00 -8.17 1.14
C PHE A 116 -15.26 -7.31 1.10
N PHE A 117 -16.01 -7.22 2.20
CA PHE A 117 -17.19 -6.37 2.36
C PHE A 117 -18.25 -6.54 1.27
N GLY A 118 -18.44 -7.78 0.79
CA GLY A 118 -19.41 -8.12 -0.26
C GLY A 118 -18.88 -8.05 -1.69
N TYR A 119 -17.60 -7.74 -1.88
CA TYR A 119 -16.94 -7.67 -3.19
C TYR A 119 -16.08 -8.90 -3.53
N ALA A 120 -16.06 -9.93 -2.68
CA ALA A 120 -15.18 -11.11 -2.85
C ALA A 120 -15.31 -11.79 -4.23
N SER A 121 -16.49 -11.78 -4.85
CA SER A 121 -16.71 -12.36 -6.18
C SER A 121 -16.15 -11.55 -7.35
N ARG A 122 -15.75 -10.29 -7.10
CA ARG A 122 -15.25 -9.34 -8.11
C ARG A 122 -13.77 -9.03 -7.96
N ILE A 123 -13.16 -9.48 -6.86
CA ILE A 123 -11.78 -9.17 -6.51
C ILE A 123 -10.96 -10.44 -6.63
N ASP A 124 -9.85 -10.37 -7.36
CA ASP A 124 -8.77 -11.34 -7.23
C ASP A 124 -8.02 -11.05 -5.91
N PRO A 125 -7.98 -11.98 -4.94
CA PRO A 125 -7.26 -11.77 -3.70
C PRO A 125 -5.77 -11.44 -3.88
N SER A 126 -5.15 -11.84 -5.00
CA SER A 126 -3.77 -11.49 -5.31
C SER A 126 -3.59 -9.99 -5.65
N SER A 127 -4.66 -9.30 -6.02
CA SER A 127 -4.69 -7.86 -6.26
C SER A 127 -4.85 -7.02 -4.99
N VAL A 128 -4.79 -7.63 -3.80
CA VAL A 128 -4.87 -6.94 -2.50
C VAL A 128 -3.66 -7.33 -1.64
N THR A 129 -2.76 -6.38 -1.44
CA THR A 129 -1.50 -6.59 -0.70
C THR A 129 -1.31 -5.57 0.42
N ALA A 130 -0.22 -5.73 1.18
CA ALA A 130 0.18 -4.83 2.24
C ALA A 130 1.64 -4.39 2.06
N GLU A 131 1.88 -3.09 2.25
CA GLU A 131 3.20 -2.49 2.39
C GLU A 131 3.41 -2.18 3.88
N THR A 132 4.48 -2.72 4.46
CA THR A 132 4.60 -2.90 5.93
C THR A 132 5.77 -2.15 6.54
N HIS A 133 6.32 -1.15 5.84
CA HIS A 133 7.45 -0.35 6.28
C HIS A 133 7.14 1.14 6.45
N ALA A 134 6.11 1.69 5.80
CA ALA A 134 5.84 3.12 5.87
C ALA A 134 5.58 3.61 7.30
N ALA A 135 6.37 4.58 7.77
CA ALA A 135 6.23 5.21 9.07
C ALA A 135 5.50 6.57 8.99
N ASP A 136 5.23 7.11 7.81
CA ASP A 136 4.49 8.36 7.61
C ASP A 136 3.75 8.42 6.25
N SER A 137 3.06 9.53 5.98
CA SER A 137 2.26 9.68 4.74
C SER A 137 3.08 9.91 3.46
N TYR A 138 4.33 10.36 3.55
CA TYR A 138 5.21 10.41 2.37
C TYR A 138 5.64 8.99 1.99
N GLN A 139 6.12 8.23 2.99
CA GLN A 139 6.53 6.84 2.82
C GLN A 139 5.37 5.96 2.37
N ASN A 140 4.14 6.23 2.82
CA ASN A 140 2.95 5.53 2.32
C ASN A 140 2.83 5.60 0.79
N VAL A 141 3.15 6.74 0.20
CA VAL A 141 3.11 6.91 -1.26
C VAL A 141 4.33 6.23 -1.89
N LEU A 142 5.54 6.62 -1.48
CA LEU A 142 6.77 6.15 -2.10
C LEU A 142 6.90 4.63 -1.99
N PHE A 143 6.78 4.07 -0.79
CA PHE A 143 6.97 2.64 -0.57
C PHE A 143 5.88 1.79 -1.24
N SER A 144 4.65 2.31 -1.37
CA SER A 144 3.62 1.62 -2.16
C SER A 144 3.95 1.59 -3.65
N ILE A 145 4.56 2.64 -4.22
CA ILE A 145 5.05 2.63 -5.61
C ILE A 145 6.14 1.58 -5.79
N LEU A 146 7.08 1.49 -4.83
CA LEU A 146 8.15 0.48 -4.87
C LEU A 146 7.61 -0.93 -4.69
N HIS A 147 6.69 -1.12 -3.75
CA HIS A 147 5.99 -2.39 -3.54
C HIS A 147 5.26 -2.84 -4.81
N PHE A 148 4.55 -1.93 -5.48
CA PHE A 148 3.90 -2.21 -6.77
C PHE A 148 4.92 -2.67 -7.82
N ARG A 149 6.08 -2.00 -7.93
CA ARG A 149 7.15 -2.37 -8.87
C ARG A 149 7.74 -3.75 -8.61
N LEU A 150 7.98 -4.07 -7.34
CA LEU A 150 8.51 -5.37 -6.93
C LEU A 150 7.49 -6.49 -7.09
N HIS A 151 6.20 -6.18 -6.92
CA HIS A 151 5.10 -7.14 -7.04
C HIS A 151 4.73 -7.45 -8.50
N THR A 152 4.68 -6.42 -9.35
CA THR A 152 4.16 -6.53 -10.73
C THR A 152 5.24 -6.54 -11.80
N GLY A 153 6.47 -6.11 -11.48
CA GLY A 153 7.55 -5.95 -12.45
C GLY A 153 7.53 -4.62 -13.23
N VAL A 154 6.50 -3.77 -13.05
CA VAL A 154 6.37 -2.47 -13.71
C VAL A 154 5.96 -1.39 -12.71
N TYR A 155 6.13 -0.11 -13.07
CA TYR A 155 5.65 0.99 -12.24
C TYR A 155 4.19 1.37 -12.55
N PRO A 156 3.45 1.93 -11.57
CA PRO A 156 2.07 2.35 -11.82
C PRO A 156 2.02 3.57 -12.73
N GLN A 157 1.03 3.61 -13.62
CA GLN A 157 0.76 4.76 -14.50
C GLN A 157 -0.06 5.84 -13.79
N ARG A 158 -0.87 5.44 -12.80
CA ARG A 158 -1.63 6.35 -11.93
C ARG A 158 -1.71 5.82 -10.51
N VAL A 159 -1.90 6.73 -9.56
CA VAL A 159 -2.00 6.45 -8.13
C VAL A 159 -3.26 7.10 -7.56
N THR A 160 -4.05 6.34 -6.81
CA THR A 160 -5.17 6.86 -6.01
C THR A 160 -4.93 6.58 -4.54
N VAL A 161 -4.91 7.61 -3.71
CA VAL A 161 -4.75 7.49 -2.26
C VAL A 161 -6.11 7.63 -1.57
N VAL A 162 -6.47 6.64 -0.75
CA VAL A 162 -7.56 6.71 0.22
C VAL A 162 -7.00 7.09 1.58
N THR A 163 -7.47 8.19 2.14
CA THR A 163 -7.00 8.73 3.43
C THR A 163 -8.03 9.69 4.02
N HIS A 164 -7.66 10.41 5.07
CA HIS A 164 -8.50 11.48 5.61
C HIS A 164 -8.58 12.68 4.67
N GLU A 165 -9.76 13.25 4.47
CA GLU A 165 -9.98 14.42 3.60
C GLU A 165 -9.19 15.63 4.08
N PHE A 166 -9.06 15.85 5.39
CA PHE A 166 -8.23 16.95 5.90
C PHE A 166 -6.75 16.85 5.46
N LYS A 167 -6.25 15.65 5.10
CA LYS A 167 -4.88 15.44 4.60
C LYS A 167 -4.75 15.72 3.09
N ARG A 168 -5.84 15.96 2.35
CA ARG A 168 -5.83 16.10 0.88
C ARG A 168 -4.76 17.07 0.40
N LYS A 169 -4.72 18.29 0.96
CA LYS A 169 -3.74 19.31 0.56
C LYS A 169 -2.30 18.81 0.73
N ARG A 170 -2.00 18.09 1.82
CA ARG A 170 -0.67 17.53 2.06
C ARG A 170 -0.24 16.56 0.96
N PHE A 171 -1.15 15.69 0.52
CA PHE A 171 -0.84 14.76 -0.58
C PHE A 171 -0.68 15.51 -1.91
N MET A 172 -1.63 16.40 -2.24
CA MET A 172 -1.64 17.11 -3.52
C MET A 172 -0.49 18.12 -3.67
N GLU A 173 -0.14 18.85 -2.61
CA GLU A 173 0.84 19.95 -2.66
C GLU A 173 2.25 19.54 -2.22
N CYS A 174 2.38 18.49 -1.40
CA CYS A 174 3.67 18.04 -0.88
C CYS A 174 4.07 16.67 -1.42
N HIS A 175 3.31 15.62 -1.10
CA HIS A 175 3.76 14.25 -1.36
C HIS A 175 3.79 13.90 -2.84
N PHE A 176 2.72 14.13 -3.60
CA PHE A 176 2.68 13.83 -5.03
C PHE A 176 3.73 14.60 -5.82
N PRO A 177 3.95 15.91 -5.61
CA PRO A 177 5.08 16.60 -6.23
C PRO A 177 6.45 16.02 -5.84
N ALA A 178 6.64 15.67 -4.56
CA ALA A 178 7.92 15.13 -4.07
C ALA A 178 8.30 13.77 -4.70
N VAL A 179 7.31 13.02 -5.21
CA VAL A 179 7.53 11.77 -5.93
C VAL A 179 7.20 11.87 -7.44
N GLY A 180 7.04 13.07 -8.01
CA GLY A 180 6.84 13.25 -9.45
C GLY A 180 5.43 12.95 -9.98
N LEU A 181 4.45 12.70 -9.10
CA LEU A 181 3.04 12.47 -9.48
C LEU A 181 2.23 13.77 -9.67
N GLY A 182 2.77 14.91 -9.22
CA GLY A 182 2.07 16.21 -9.21
C GLY A 182 1.85 16.81 -10.59
N GLU A 183 2.92 17.07 -11.34
CA GLU A 183 2.85 17.79 -12.63
C GLU A 183 2.10 17.01 -13.71
N GLN A 184 2.13 15.69 -13.64
CA GLN A 184 1.49 14.82 -14.64
C GLN A 184 0.03 14.50 -14.33
N GLY A 185 -0.49 14.97 -13.19
CA GLY A 185 -1.87 14.66 -12.75
C GLY A 185 -2.11 13.16 -12.54
N ARG A 186 -1.05 12.40 -12.23
CA ARG A 186 -1.11 10.93 -12.05
C ARG A 186 -1.54 10.54 -10.63
N GLY A 187 -1.49 11.47 -9.67
CA GLY A 187 -1.93 11.26 -8.30
C GLY A 187 -3.33 11.83 -8.02
N SER A 188 -4.18 11.07 -7.34
CA SER A 188 -5.50 11.51 -6.87
C SER A 188 -5.76 11.10 -5.42
N VAL A 189 -6.71 11.77 -4.76
CA VAL A 189 -7.09 11.49 -3.36
C VAL A 189 -8.59 11.25 -3.23
N VAL A 190 -8.95 10.14 -2.59
CA VAL A 190 -10.28 9.86 -2.02
C VAL A 190 -10.19 10.13 -0.53
N GLY A 191 -10.78 11.24 -0.09
CA GLY A 191 -10.72 11.68 1.30
C GLY A 191 -12.00 11.35 2.06
N ILE A 192 -11.86 10.78 3.25
CA ILE A 192 -12.97 10.41 4.13
C ILE A 192 -12.60 10.84 5.56
N ASN A 193 -13.31 11.82 6.10
CA ASN A 193 -13.12 12.26 7.49
C ASN A 193 -14.03 11.46 8.44
N PRO A 194 -13.70 11.41 9.75
CA PRO A 194 -14.69 11.06 10.75
C PRO A 194 -15.88 12.04 10.71
N PRO A 195 -17.07 11.60 11.12
CA PRO A 195 -18.22 12.49 11.30
C PRO A 195 -17.89 13.66 12.26
N GLU A 196 -18.52 14.82 12.07
CA GLU A 196 -18.24 16.01 12.88
C GLU A 196 -18.55 15.80 14.38
N GLU A 197 -19.52 14.95 14.68
CA GLU A 197 -19.87 14.53 16.04
C GLU A 197 -18.79 13.67 16.72
N VAL A 198 -17.92 13.02 15.95
CA VAL A 198 -16.78 12.24 16.45
C VAL A 198 -15.56 13.14 16.59
N THR A 199 -15.24 13.92 15.55
CA THR A 199 -14.12 14.85 15.59
C THR A 199 -14.45 16.11 14.78
N PRO A 200 -14.52 17.29 15.43
CA PRO A 200 -14.88 18.52 14.74
C PRO A 200 -13.91 18.84 13.60
N LEU A 201 -14.45 19.19 12.42
CA LEU A 201 -13.65 19.52 11.23
C LEU A 201 -12.60 20.61 11.50
N LYS A 202 -12.97 21.61 12.32
CA LYS A 202 -12.05 22.68 12.72
C LYS A 202 -10.81 22.15 13.43
N GLU A 203 -10.96 21.17 14.33
CA GLU A 203 -9.83 20.58 15.06
C GLU A 203 -8.92 19.77 14.13
N LEU A 204 -9.51 19.03 13.19
CA LEU A 204 -8.78 18.28 12.16
C LEU A 204 -7.93 19.23 11.29
N VAL A 205 -8.55 20.30 10.78
CA VAL A 205 -7.87 21.28 9.91
C VAL A 205 -6.79 22.04 10.67
N GLU A 206 -7.08 22.54 11.88
CA GLU A 206 -6.06 23.23 12.69
C GLU A 206 -4.90 22.31 13.08
N GLY A 207 -5.20 21.04 13.36
CA GLY A 207 -4.20 20.02 13.67
C GLY A 207 -3.29 19.72 12.48
N GLU A 208 -3.87 19.59 11.28
CA GLU A 208 -3.14 19.37 10.04
C GLU A 208 -2.28 20.58 9.66
N GLU A 209 -2.79 21.80 9.79
CA GLU A 209 -2.06 23.00 9.39
C GLU A 209 -0.84 23.24 10.27
N ARG A 210 -0.95 22.96 11.58
CA ARG A 210 0.16 23.14 12.52
C ARG A 210 1.18 21.99 12.50
N ARG A 211 0.73 20.73 12.36
CA ARG A 211 1.57 19.53 12.63
C ARG A 211 1.64 18.55 11.47
N GLY A 212 0.86 18.80 10.42
CA GLY A 212 0.82 18.06 9.16
C GLY A 212 1.44 18.91 8.06
N ILE A 213 0.64 19.40 7.13
CA ILE A 213 1.09 20.10 5.92
C ILE A 213 2.09 21.23 6.17
N GLY A 214 1.96 22.01 7.25
CA GLY A 214 2.89 23.08 7.59
C GLY A 214 4.34 22.60 7.62
N LEU A 215 4.59 21.48 8.31
CA LEU A 215 5.92 20.85 8.38
C LEU A 215 6.36 20.28 7.04
N TRP A 216 5.45 19.63 6.30
CA TRP A 216 5.78 18.99 5.01
C TRP A 216 6.04 19.97 3.86
N ARG A 217 5.63 21.23 3.99
CA ARG A 217 5.99 22.28 3.03
C ARG A 217 7.46 22.67 3.16
N GLU A 218 7.97 22.66 4.38
CA GLU A 218 9.37 23.00 4.71
C GLU A 218 10.29 21.77 4.61
N ASP A 219 9.76 20.57 4.86
CA ASP A 219 10.48 19.30 4.82
C ASP A 219 9.72 18.27 3.97
N LYS A 220 9.86 18.38 2.65
CA LYS A 220 9.12 17.55 1.66
C LYS A 220 9.40 16.05 1.78
N TYR A 221 10.58 15.68 2.29
CA TYR A 221 11.08 14.30 2.32
C TYR A 221 11.09 13.68 3.73
N GLY A 222 10.76 14.48 4.75
CA GLY A 222 10.64 14.02 6.15
C GLY A 222 11.98 13.74 6.82
N VAL A 223 13.02 14.49 6.44
CA VAL A 223 14.41 14.31 6.86
C VAL A 223 14.83 15.29 7.96
N GLY A 224 14.09 16.39 8.11
CA GLY A 224 14.27 17.38 9.17
C GLY A 224 13.90 16.84 10.55
N ASP A 225 14.41 17.49 11.60
CA ASP A 225 14.40 16.96 12.97
C ASP A 225 13.01 16.58 13.48
N GLU A 226 11.97 17.37 13.17
CA GLU A 226 10.61 17.08 13.63
C GLU A 226 10.02 15.82 13.00
N LEU A 227 10.08 15.70 11.66
CA LEU A 227 9.51 14.56 10.94
C LEU A 227 10.35 13.30 11.14
N LYS A 228 11.67 13.44 11.15
CA LYS A 228 12.60 12.37 11.55
C LYS A 228 12.31 11.90 12.97
N GLY A 229 12.09 12.81 13.92
CA GLY A 229 11.70 12.48 15.30
C GLY A 229 10.40 11.69 15.38
N LYS A 230 9.40 11.99 14.53
CA LYS A 230 8.16 11.21 14.42
C LYS A 230 8.43 9.80 13.87
N ARG A 231 9.28 9.66 12.85
CA ARG A 231 9.71 8.35 12.31
C ARG A 231 10.41 7.52 13.38
N THR A 232 11.36 8.11 14.12
CA THR A 232 12.09 7.42 15.20
C THR A 232 11.16 6.89 16.29
N LYS A 233 10.14 7.67 16.70
CA LYS A 233 9.13 7.22 17.67
C LYS A 233 8.32 6.02 17.17
N ARG A 234 8.25 5.80 15.86
CA ARG A 234 7.58 4.67 15.21
C ARG A 234 8.55 3.53 14.85
N GLY A 235 9.75 3.54 15.43
CA GLY A 235 10.76 2.49 15.25
C GLY A 235 11.66 2.66 14.04
N TRP A 236 11.60 3.79 13.32
CA TRP A 236 12.50 4.04 12.20
C TRP A 236 13.92 4.35 12.70
N ALA A 237 14.92 3.71 12.10
CA ALA A 237 16.33 3.96 12.36
C ALA A 237 17.00 4.61 11.14
N TYR A 238 18.04 5.42 11.39
CA TYR A 238 18.85 5.99 10.32
C TYR A 238 19.47 4.87 9.46
N GLY A 239 19.36 4.97 8.14
CA GLY A 239 19.88 3.96 7.21
C GLY A 239 18.93 2.79 6.97
N MET A 240 17.76 2.72 7.63
CA MET A 240 16.79 1.65 7.43
C MET A 240 16.28 1.61 5.99
N GLU A 241 16.12 2.77 5.35
CA GLU A 241 15.77 2.90 3.93
C GLU A 241 16.73 2.14 3.01
N LYS A 242 18.04 2.14 3.31
CA LYS A 242 19.05 1.46 2.51
C LYS A 242 18.90 -0.06 2.59
N GLY A 243 18.69 -0.58 3.80
CA GLY A 243 18.49 -2.01 4.00
C GLY A 243 17.20 -2.56 3.38
N LEU A 244 16.20 -1.69 3.19
CA LEU A 244 14.90 -2.07 2.63
C LEU A 244 14.85 -1.96 1.11
N TRP A 245 15.49 -0.94 0.53
CA TRP A 245 15.21 -0.53 -0.85
C TRP A 245 16.44 -0.40 -1.76
N VAL A 246 17.66 -0.56 -1.27
CA VAL A 246 18.88 -0.49 -2.10
C VAL A 246 19.33 -1.88 -2.50
N GLY A 247 19.63 -2.09 -3.79
CA GLY A 247 20.10 -3.36 -4.32
C GLY A 247 19.00 -4.42 -4.46
N VAL A 248 17.73 -4.02 -4.41
CA VAL A 248 16.57 -4.93 -4.49
C VAL A 248 15.96 -5.03 -5.89
N GLY A 249 16.67 -4.52 -6.91
CA GLY A 249 16.24 -4.54 -8.31
C GLY A 249 15.44 -3.30 -8.75
N LEU A 250 15.58 -2.20 -8.03
CA LEU A 250 15.08 -0.88 -8.42
C LEU A 250 16.13 -0.14 -9.26
N GLU A 251 15.67 0.81 -10.07
CA GLU A 251 16.52 1.69 -10.87
C GLU A 251 17.30 2.66 -9.96
N ALA A 252 18.55 2.98 -10.31
CA ALA A 252 19.44 3.78 -9.47
C ALA A 252 18.82 5.13 -9.03
N VAL A 253 18.14 5.83 -9.94
CA VAL A 253 17.44 7.10 -9.64
C VAL A 253 16.33 6.94 -8.59
N VAL A 254 15.73 5.77 -8.49
CA VAL A 254 14.70 5.45 -7.50
C VAL A 254 15.34 5.18 -6.14
N GLU A 255 16.45 4.44 -6.12
CA GLU A 255 17.25 4.24 -4.91
C GLU A 255 17.79 5.58 -4.36
N ASP A 256 18.21 6.48 -5.25
CA ASP A 256 18.64 7.85 -4.93
C ASP A 256 17.49 8.66 -4.30
N LEU A 257 16.26 8.57 -4.84
CA LEU A 257 15.09 9.24 -4.24
C LEU A 257 14.78 8.69 -2.85
N VAL A 258 14.86 7.38 -2.66
CA VAL A 258 14.60 6.73 -1.36
C VAL A 258 15.62 7.17 -0.31
N CYS A 259 16.88 7.34 -0.71
CA CYS A 259 17.97 7.77 0.15
C CYS A 259 18.13 9.29 0.21
N TRP A 260 17.25 10.06 -0.44
CA TRP A 260 17.38 11.51 -0.52
C TRP A 260 17.29 12.14 0.86
N ASP A 261 18.35 12.85 1.24
CA ASP A 261 18.52 13.49 2.55
C ASP A 261 18.06 14.96 2.58
N GLY A 262 17.40 15.41 1.50
CA GLY A 262 16.67 16.68 1.44
C GLY A 262 17.52 17.90 1.05
N GLY A 263 17.28 19.02 1.73
CA GLY A 263 17.83 20.34 1.40
C GLY A 263 17.05 21.05 0.29
N GLU A 264 17.04 20.46 -0.90
CA GLU A 264 16.29 20.96 -2.06
C GLU A 264 15.32 19.88 -2.58
N CYS A 265 14.53 20.25 -3.60
CA CYS A 265 13.74 19.26 -4.34
C CYS A 265 14.68 18.26 -5.02
N PHE A 266 14.30 16.98 -5.02
CA PHE A 266 15.07 15.92 -5.67
C PHE A 266 15.32 16.27 -7.15
N PRO A 267 16.58 16.45 -7.57
CA PRO A 267 16.90 17.06 -8.85
C PRO A 267 16.58 16.17 -10.05
N TRP A 268 16.48 14.85 -9.85
CA TRP A 268 16.24 13.87 -10.90
C TRP A 268 14.79 13.38 -10.95
N ILE A 269 13.84 14.16 -10.46
CA ILE A 269 12.42 13.79 -10.40
C ILE A 269 11.85 13.36 -11.76
N MET A 270 12.27 14.03 -12.84
CA MET A 270 11.84 13.72 -14.21
C MET A 270 12.50 12.47 -14.79
N GLY A 271 13.56 11.96 -14.15
CA GLY A 271 14.20 10.70 -14.51
C GLY A 271 13.58 9.49 -13.81
N LEU A 272 12.58 9.68 -12.95
CA LEU A 272 11.89 8.56 -12.31
C LEU A 272 11.12 7.74 -13.37
N PRO A 273 11.14 6.40 -13.30
CA PRO A 273 10.52 5.55 -14.33
C PRO A 273 9.01 5.79 -14.52
N TRP A 274 8.30 6.20 -13.47
CA TRP A 274 6.87 6.53 -13.52
C TRP A 274 6.60 7.99 -13.88
N CYS A 275 7.62 8.78 -14.23
CA CYS A 275 7.49 10.10 -14.85
C CYS A 275 7.67 10.02 -16.37
N GLU A 276 8.15 8.89 -16.91
CA GLU A 276 8.26 8.69 -18.35
C GLU A 276 6.86 8.61 -19.00
N LYS A 277 6.75 9.12 -20.23
CA LYS A 277 5.51 9.16 -21.02
C LYS A 277 5.33 7.93 -21.86
#